data_AF-Q03UG8-F1
#
_entry.id   AF-Q03UG8-F1
#
_cell.length_a   1.000
_cell.length_b   1.000
_cell.length_c   1.000
_cell.angle_alpha   90.00
_cell.angle_beta   90.00
_cell.angle_gamma   90.00
#
_symmetry.space_group_name_H-M   'P 1'
#
loop_
_entity.id
_entity.type
_entity.pdbx_description
1 polymer ?
#
loop_
_entity_poly.entity_id
_entity_poly.type
_entity_poly.pdbx_seq_one_letter_code
_entity_poly.pdbx_strand_id
1 'polypeptide(L)'
;MDYTEFYKHVKNELKVTGTDNQFHLYYDETNNFRSFKVDDKGFNADEHAYFILGGIGIKTDSHDIVEGVDSLFSKFGMQANAQEIKFKHIKNGANNFIELMDKKRVKVFLNWLYENDNVFIHYNYVDNFYFSIVDSLPNSMLLGIEFNRDLKDCLYQIMKTDKEYFTNLFVLLGYPNVNNPKLLINKIIEKINEITPYGDDFCLEYLRQILKSAIRSKLPLLENNVEGELIDNYSDLYAQSIYSFPNSHHKFDHEYNIEPFLANNPIYVNDKLVDYIFDDSKHSRLLQLSDLTVGILRHWMSFLEKNSESKISDILNSLSSNQETNIRKLQQVMNNSLSESQGFKIGSGSNTFENKVSDFLTYKF
;
A
#
# COMPACT_ATOMS: atom_id res chain seq x y z
N MET A 1 -13.44 -7.04 -17.30
CA MET A 1 -14.41 -6.87 -16.20
C MET A 1 -14.79 -5.39 -16.14
N ASP A 2 -16.07 -5.08 -15.88
CA ASP A 2 -16.53 -3.69 -15.75
C ASP A 2 -16.34 -3.23 -14.30
N TYR A 3 -15.50 -2.21 -14.11
CA TYR A 3 -15.15 -1.62 -12.82
C TYR A 3 -15.88 -0.30 -12.55
N THR A 4 -16.91 0.04 -13.34
CA THR A 4 -17.65 1.30 -13.22
C THR A 4 -18.16 1.56 -11.80
N GLU A 5 -18.73 0.54 -11.15
CA GLU A 5 -19.26 0.70 -9.78
C GLU A 5 -18.13 0.86 -8.75
N PHE A 6 -16.99 0.19 -8.93
CA PHE A 6 -15.81 0.39 -8.06
C PHE A 6 -15.25 1.80 -8.21
N TYR A 7 -15.13 2.31 -9.44
CA TYR A 7 -14.70 3.68 -9.69
C TYR A 7 -15.68 4.72 -9.11
N LYS A 8 -17.01 4.51 -9.29
CA LYS A 8 -18.03 5.37 -8.68
C LYS A 8 -17.96 5.34 -7.15
N HIS A 9 -17.71 4.17 -6.55
CA HIS A 9 -17.54 4.04 -5.11
C HIS A 9 -16.33 4.86 -4.62
N VAL A 10 -15.16 4.72 -5.26
CA VAL A 10 -13.96 5.52 -4.94
C VAL A 10 -14.23 7.02 -5.08
N LYS A 11 -14.87 7.44 -6.16
CA LYS A 11 -15.10 8.86 -6.45
C LYS A 11 -16.17 9.49 -5.56
N ASN A 12 -17.31 8.81 -5.39
CA ASN A 12 -18.50 9.42 -4.79
C ASN A 12 -18.65 9.08 -3.31
N GLU A 13 -18.37 7.83 -2.92
CA GLU A 13 -18.54 7.38 -1.54
C GLU A 13 -17.30 7.69 -0.70
N LEU A 14 -16.10 7.40 -1.23
CA LEU A 14 -14.84 7.77 -0.58
C LEU A 14 -14.43 9.24 -0.85
N LYS A 15 -15.15 9.94 -1.73
CA LYS A 15 -14.95 11.36 -2.07
C LYS A 15 -13.53 11.69 -2.53
N VAL A 16 -12.85 10.75 -3.18
CA VAL A 16 -11.48 10.94 -3.67
C VAL A 16 -11.49 11.90 -4.85
N THR A 17 -10.84 13.05 -4.69
CA THR A 17 -10.73 14.09 -5.74
C THR A 17 -9.50 13.91 -6.63
N GLY A 18 -9.53 14.53 -7.82
CA GLY A 18 -8.40 14.55 -8.78
C GLY A 18 -8.23 13.28 -9.63
N THR A 19 -9.10 12.29 -9.48
CA THR A 19 -9.11 11.02 -10.24
C THR A 19 -9.57 11.16 -11.70
N ASP A 20 -10.24 12.28 -12.02
CA ASP A 20 -10.66 12.60 -13.39
C ASP A 20 -9.55 13.21 -14.25
N ASN A 21 -8.48 13.72 -13.60
CA ASN A 21 -7.36 14.36 -14.27
C ASN A 21 -6.58 13.35 -15.12
N GLN A 22 -5.87 13.87 -16.13
CA GLN A 22 -5.08 13.06 -17.06
C GLN A 22 -3.61 13.08 -16.68
N PHE A 23 -3.05 11.89 -16.49
CA PHE A 23 -1.65 11.68 -16.17
C PHE A 23 -1.04 10.57 -17.03
N HIS A 24 0.28 10.55 -17.11
CA HIS A 24 1.06 9.35 -17.39
C HIS A 24 1.58 8.82 -16.06
N LEU A 25 1.09 7.66 -15.63
CA LEU A 25 1.42 7.03 -14.37
C LEU A 25 2.36 5.84 -14.62
N TYR A 26 3.51 5.84 -13.95
CA TYR A 26 4.55 4.84 -14.13
C TYR A 26 4.68 4.01 -12.86
N TYR A 27 4.65 2.69 -12.98
CA TYR A 27 4.54 1.80 -11.84
C TYR A 27 5.71 0.82 -11.77
N ASP A 28 6.23 0.65 -10.56
CA ASP A 28 6.99 -0.50 -10.13
C ASP A 28 6.41 -1.01 -8.80
N GLU A 29 6.83 -2.20 -8.37
CA GLU A 29 6.39 -2.84 -7.14
C GLU A 29 7.53 -3.09 -6.16
N THR A 30 7.19 -3.27 -4.89
CA THR A 30 8.16 -3.79 -3.93
C THR A 30 8.47 -5.26 -4.22
N ASN A 31 9.74 -5.58 -4.42
CA ASN A 31 10.28 -6.94 -4.60
C ASN A 31 10.19 -7.85 -3.34
N ASN A 32 9.07 -7.87 -2.62
CA ASN A 32 8.94 -8.58 -1.34
C ASN A 32 8.41 -10.01 -1.55
N PHE A 33 7.26 -10.17 -2.21
CA PHE A 33 6.63 -11.47 -2.46
C PHE A 33 5.44 -11.31 -3.41
N ARG A 34 5.18 -12.32 -4.25
CA ARG A 34 4.04 -12.36 -5.19
C ARG A 34 2.74 -12.88 -4.57
N SER A 35 2.84 -13.49 -3.40
CA SER A 35 1.75 -14.11 -2.64
C SER A 35 2.12 -14.09 -1.16
N PHE A 36 1.14 -13.95 -0.28
CA PHE A 36 1.32 -14.01 1.17
C PHE A 36 0.72 -15.32 1.70
N LYS A 37 1.52 -16.13 2.38
CA LYS A 37 1.14 -17.49 2.81
C LYS A 37 1.54 -17.74 4.26
N VAL A 38 0.82 -18.64 4.92
CA VAL A 38 1.10 -19.10 6.28
C VAL A 38 1.12 -20.63 6.32
N ASP A 39 2.11 -21.19 6.99
CA ASP A 39 2.22 -22.62 7.29
C ASP A 39 2.69 -22.85 8.74
N ASP A 40 3.02 -24.10 9.07
CA ASP A 40 3.50 -24.51 10.39
C ASP A 40 4.82 -23.84 10.82
N LYS A 41 5.53 -23.18 9.91
CA LYS A 41 6.76 -22.41 10.15
C LYS A 41 6.52 -20.91 10.24
N GLY A 42 5.29 -20.44 10.02
CA GLY A 42 4.89 -19.03 10.03
C GLY A 42 4.67 -18.48 8.63
N PHE A 43 4.88 -17.16 8.47
CA PHE A 43 4.66 -16.49 7.19
C PHE A 43 5.82 -16.74 6.21
N ASN A 44 5.51 -16.80 4.90
CA ASN A 44 6.52 -16.95 3.85
C ASN A 44 7.36 -15.67 3.61
N ALA A 45 6.95 -14.54 4.19
CA ALA A 45 7.61 -13.26 4.07
C ALA A 45 7.43 -12.43 5.34
N ASP A 46 8.24 -11.37 5.48
CA ASP A 46 8.12 -10.40 6.57
C ASP A 46 6.72 -9.77 6.56
N GLU A 47 5.91 -10.12 7.55
CA GLU A 47 4.54 -9.65 7.73
C GLU A 47 4.46 -8.15 8.05
N HIS A 48 5.57 -7.54 8.47
CA HIS A 48 5.67 -6.09 8.65
C HIS A 48 6.04 -5.37 7.35
N ALA A 49 6.35 -6.10 6.28
CA ALA A 49 6.62 -5.52 4.98
C ALA A 49 5.30 -5.30 4.23
N TYR A 50 5.06 -4.04 3.88
CA TYR A 50 3.96 -3.66 2.99
C TYR A 50 4.29 -4.06 1.55
N PHE A 51 3.28 -4.50 0.82
CA PHE A 51 3.33 -4.51 -0.64
C PHE A 51 2.99 -3.10 -1.13
N ILE A 52 3.84 -2.50 -1.97
CA ILE A 52 3.61 -1.16 -2.53
C ILE A 52 3.67 -1.28 -4.05
N LEU A 53 2.67 -0.72 -4.72
CA LEU A 53 2.61 -0.56 -6.17
C LEU A 53 2.50 0.93 -6.47
N GLY A 54 3.47 1.50 -7.17
CA GLY A 54 3.49 2.95 -7.38
C GLY A 54 4.70 3.44 -8.13
N GLY A 55 4.95 4.73 -8.04
CA GLY A 55 6.05 5.35 -8.73
C GLY A 55 5.83 6.84 -8.97
N ILE A 56 6.19 7.29 -10.17
CA ILE A 56 6.06 8.69 -10.57
C ILE A 56 4.87 8.89 -11.51
N GLY A 57 4.16 10.00 -11.31
CA GLY A 57 3.08 10.46 -12.18
C GLY A 57 3.47 11.76 -12.86
N ILE A 58 3.09 11.93 -14.11
CA ILE A 58 3.40 13.11 -14.92
C ILE A 58 2.11 13.67 -15.51
N LYS A 59 1.91 14.98 -15.46
CA LYS A 59 0.76 15.63 -16.12
C LYS A 59 0.91 15.56 -17.65
N THR A 60 -0.12 15.14 -18.38
CA THR A 60 -0.04 14.84 -19.83
C THR A 60 0.54 15.96 -20.71
N ASP A 61 0.37 17.23 -20.33
CA ASP A 61 0.82 18.37 -21.14
C ASP A 61 2.31 18.74 -20.95
N SER A 62 3.04 18.05 -20.08
CA SER A 62 4.40 18.45 -19.65
C SER A 62 5.52 17.84 -20.50
N HIS A 63 5.61 18.29 -21.76
CA HIS A 63 6.64 17.90 -22.74
C HIS A 63 8.08 18.14 -22.25
N ASP A 64 8.29 19.07 -21.33
CA ASP A 64 9.62 19.49 -20.83
C ASP A 64 10.29 18.49 -19.87
N ILE A 65 9.58 17.44 -19.41
CA ILE A 65 10.12 16.52 -18.39
C ILE A 65 11.19 15.58 -18.96
N VAL A 66 11.12 15.23 -20.24
CA VAL A 66 12.04 14.26 -20.86
C VAL A 66 13.50 14.76 -20.82
N GLU A 67 13.75 16.04 -21.11
CA GLU A 67 15.11 16.62 -21.02
C GLU A 67 15.63 16.64 -19.57
N GLY A 68 14.72 16.86 -18.61
CA GLY A 68 15.03 16.83 -17.18
C GLY A 68 15.48 15.45 -16.69
N VAL A 69 14.90 14.38 -17.22
CA VAL A 69 15.24 12.98 -16.86
C VAL A 69 16.65 12.63 -17.32
N ASP A 70 17.04 12.99 -18.54
CA ASP A 70 18.37 12.68 -19.07
C ASP A 70 19.49 13.38 -18.27
N SER A 71 19.24 14.64 -17.89
CA SER A 71 20.11 15.40 -17.00
C SER A 71 20.21 14.76 -15.60
N LEU A 72 19.09 14.30 -15.04
CA LEU A 72 19.06 13.57 -13.77
C LEU A 72 19.94 12.32 -13.82
N PHE A 73 19.81 11.51 -14.87
CA PHE A 73 20.57 10.27 -15.01
C PHE A 73 22.08 10.52 -15.08
N SER A 74 22.49 11.60 -15.74
CA SER A 74 23.88 12.04 -15.77
C SER A 74 24.40 12.40 -14.36
N LYS A 75 23.56 13.05 -13.53
CA LYS A 75 23.90 13.42 -12.14
C LYS A 75 24.04 12.23 -11.19
N PHE A 76 23.42 11.07 -11.50
CA PHE A 76 23.64 9.86 -10.71
C PHE A 76 25.07 9.31 -10.83
N GLY A 77 25.77 9.66 -11.92
CA GLY A 77 27.17 9.28 -12.13
C GLY A 77 27.35 7.76 -12.20
N MET A 78 26.58 7.11 -13.09
CA MET A 78 26.69 5.67 -13.32
C MET A 78 27.85 5.33 -14.25
N GLN A 79 28.30 4.08 -14.19
CA GLN A 79 29.33 3.58 -15.10
C GLN A 79 28.79 3.60 -16.54
N ALA A 80 29.66 3.84 -17.52
CA ALA A 80 29.27 4.01 -18.93
C ALA A 80 28.57 2.77 -19.54
N ASN A 81 28.72 1.59 -18.93
CA ASN A 81 28.10 0.34 -19.36
C ASN A 81 26.82 -0.02 -18.55
N ALA A 82 26.40 0.80 -17.60
CA ALA A 82 25.18 0.56 -16.84
C ALA A 82 23.97 0.86 -17.72
N GLN A 83 23.23 -0.19 -18.09
CA GLN A 83 22.02 -0.06 -18.91
C GLN A 83 20.79 0.37 -18.10
N GLU A 84 20.83 0.24 -16.77
CA GLU A 84 19.68 0.45 -15.91
C GLU A 84 20.11 0.94 -14.51
N ILE A 85 19.35 1.91 -13.98
CA ILE A 85 19.46 2.33 -12.58
C ILE A 85 18.32 1.71 -11.79
N LYS A 86 18.67 1.02 -10.71
CA LYS A 86 17.73 0.49 -9.74
C LYS A 86 17.92 1.11 -8.37
N PHE A 87 16.95 1.00 -7.48
CA PHE A 87 16.96 1.56 -6.14
C PHE A 87 18.21 1.15 -5.34
N LYS A 88 18.66 -0.11 -5.49
CA LYS A 88 19.90 -0.60 -4.86
C LYS A 88 21.13 0.26 -5.17
N HIS A 89 21.18 0.90 -6.35
CA HIS A 89 22.29 1.76 -6.78
C HIS A 89 22.27 3.13 -6.08
N ILE A 90 21.09 3.65 -5.70
CA ILE A 90 20.96 4.92 -4.98
C ILE A 90 21.00 4.73 -3.46
N LYS A 91 20.49 3.59 -2.97
CA LYS A 91 20.46 3.21 -1.54
C LYS A 91 21.86 3.16 -0.92
N ASN A 92 22.85 2.69 -1.68
CA ASN A 92 24.27 2.66 -1.30
C ASN A 92 24.51 2.24 0.17
N GLY A 93 23.96 1.08 0.54
CA GLY A 93 24.14 0.45 1.85
C GLY A 93 23.35 1.07 3.03
N ALA A 94 22.47 2.05 2.83
CA ALA A 94 21.54 2.48 3.89
C ALA A 94 20.66 1.32 4.35
N ASN A 95 20.44 1.11 5.65
CA ASN A 95 19.58 0.02 6.12
C ASN A 95 18.21 0.49 6.61
N ASN A 96 18.06 1.79 6.85
CA ASN A 96 16.81 2.40 7.31
C ASN A 96 16.55 3.73 6.59
N PHE A 97 15.36 4.29 6.81
CA PHE A 97 14.93 5.53 6.18
C PHE A 97 15.86 6.71 6.49
N ILE A 98 16.31 6.86 7.74
CA ILE A 98 17.13 8.01 8.14
C ILE A 98 18.50 7.96 7.45
N GLU A 99 19.15 6.80 7.43
CA GLU A 99 20.41 6.60 6.68
C GLU A 99 20.25 6.81 5.18
N LEU A 100 19.07 6.49 4.62
CA LEU A 100 18.77 6.68 3.21
C LEU A 100 18.77 8.18 2.85
N MET A 101 18.31 9.03 3.77
CA MET A 101 18.24 10.48 3.59
C MET A 101 19.62 11.14 3.56
N ASP A 102 20.68 10.47 3.99
CA ASP A 102 22.07 10.97 3.85
C ASP A 102 22.72 10.61 2.51
N LYS A 103 22.09 9.75 1.70
CA LYS A 103 22.73 9.24 0.48
C LYS A 103 22.72 10.28 -0.62
N LYS A 104 23.90 10.55 -1.18
CA LYS A 104 24.11 11.55 -2.24
C LYS A 104 23.17 11.36 -3.45
N ARG A 105 22.99 10.11 -3.92
CA ARG A 105 22.11 9.83 -5.06
C ARG A 105 20.63 9.97 -4.72
N VAL A 106 20.23 9.64 -3.49
CA VAL A 106 18.86 9.89 -3.00
C VAL A 106 18.60 11.39 -2.97
N LYS A 107 19.53 12.20 -2.45
CA LYS A 107 19.43 13.67 -2.48
C LYS A 107 19.29 14.21 -3.90
N VAL A 108 20.05 13.70 -4.87
CA VAL A 108 19.93 14.09 -6.28
C VAL A 108 18.52 13.80 -6.82
N PHE A 109 17.97 12.62 -6.50
CA PHE A 109 16.63 12.26 -6.95
C PHE A 109 15.53 13.09 -6.28
N LEU A 110 15.59 13.28 -4.95
CA LEU A 110 14.63 14.09 -4.22
C LEU A 110 14.66 15.56 -4.65
N ASN A 111 15.83 16.11 -4.98
CA ASN A 111 15.91 17.45 -5.57
C ASN A 111 15.18 17.52 -6.90
N TRP A 112 15.36 16.52 -7.78
CA TRP A 112 14.67 16.51 -9.06
C TRP A 112 13.16 16.41 -8.90
N LEU A 113 12.66 15.52 -8.04
CA LEU A 113 11.22 15.45 -7.75
C LEU A 113 10.69 16.80 -7.22
N TYR A 114 11.44 17.43 -6.32
CA TYR A 114 11.08 18.70 -5.71
C TYR A 114 11.08 19.89 -6.68
N GLU A 115 12.00 19.91 -7.64
CA GLU A 115 12.19 21.00 -8.60
C GLU A 115 11.19 20.94 -9.78
N ASN A 116 10.43 19.85 -9.93
CA ASN A 116 9.50 19.64 -11.04
C ASN A 116 8.03 19.60 -10.55
N ASP A 117 7.32 20.72 -10.71
CA ASP A 117 5.92 20.86 -10.25
C ASP A 117 4.91 19.94 -10.97
N ASN A 118 5.28 19.37 -12.12
CA ASN A 118 4.43 18.46 -12.90
C ASN A 118 4.79 16.97 -12.70
N VAL A 119 5.67 16.66 -11.74
CA VAL A 119 6.03 15.30 -11.36
C VAL A 119 5.50 15.01 -9.95
N PHE A 120 4.74 13.92 -9.84
CA PHE A 120 4.06 13.52 -8.62
C PHE A 120 4.55 12.14 -8.16
N ILE A 121 4.40 11.85 -6.87
CA ILE A 121 4.51 10.50 -6.33
C ILE A 121 3.10 9.94 -6.19
N HIS A 122 2.86 8.77 -6.76
CA HIS A 122 1.65 7.99 -6.49
C HIS A 122 2.00 6.60 -6.00
N TYR A 123 1.21 6.06 -5.08
CA TYR A 123 1.43 4.75 -4.52
C TYR A 123 0.18 4.16 -3.89
N ASN A 124 -0.05 2.89 -4.20
CA ASN A 124 -0.99 2.05 -3.51
C ASN A 124 -0.22 1.09 -2.59
N TYR A 125 -0.75 0.81 -1.41
CA TYR A 125 -0.10 -0.10 -0.47
C TYR A 125 -1.07 -1.03 0.25
N VAL A 126 -0.54 -2.18 0.65
CA VAL A 126 -1.26 -3.23 1.38
C VAL A 126 -0.41 -3.68 2.56
N ASP A 127 -0.94 -3.55 3.78
CA ASP A 127 -0.51 -4.36 4.93
C ASP A 127 -1.05 -5.77 4.72
N ASN A 128 -0.14 -6.71 4.46
CA ASN A 128 -0.50 -8.06 4.06
C ASN A 128 -1.22 -8.83 5.18
N PHE A 129 -0.82 -8.60 6.43
CA PHE A 129 -1.50 -9.23 7.56
C PHE A 129 -2.89 -8.60 7.77
N TYR A 130 -2.99 -7.27 7.73
CA TYR A 130 -4.27 -6.57 7.81
C TYR A 130 -5.23 -7.06 6.73
N PHE A 131 -4.80 -7.02 5.46
CA PHE A 131 -5.60 -7.40 4.31
C PHE A 131 -6.10 -8.84 4.42
N SER A 132 -5.21 -9.77 4.81
CA SER A 132 -5.58 -11.18 4.99
C SER A 132 -6.69 -11.40 6.02
N ILE A 133 -6.78 -10.55 7.05
CA ILE A 133 -7.74 -10.69 8.15
C ILE A 133 -9.08 -10.05 7.79
N VAL A 134 -9.04 -8.81 7.31
CA VAL A 134 -10.22 -7.94 7.31
C VAL A 134 -11.23 -8.29 6.23
N ASP A 135 -10.81 -8.97 5.18
CA ASP A 135 -11.69 -9.43 4.10
C ASP A 135 -12.42 -10.73 4.44
N SER A 136 -12.14 -11.32 5.61
CA SER A 136 -12.86 -12.49 6.11
C SER A 136 -14.11 -12.19 6.95
N LEU A 137 -14.35 -10.93 7.32
CA LEU A 137 -15.51 -10.52 8.12
C LEU A 137 -16.68 -10.03 7.25
N PRO A 138 -17.93 -10.29 7.68
CA PRO A 138 -19.09 -9.63 7.11
C PRO A 138 -19.07 -8.14 7.48
N ASN A 139 -19.18 -7.27 6.46
CA ASN A 139 -19.29 -5.82 6.66
C ASN A 139 -20.55 -5.49 7.48
N SER A 140 -20.46 -4.51 8.39
CA SER A 140 -21.63 -3.86 8.98
C SER A 140 -22.32 -3.00 7.93
N MET A 141 -23.48 -3.46 7.45
CA MET A 141 -24.32 -2.65 6.55
C MET A 141 -25.01 -1.48 7.27
N LEU A 142 -24.95 -1.40 8.60
CA LEU A 142 -25.82 -0.53 9.41
C LEU A 142 -25.23 0.84 9.74
N LEU A 143 -23.90 0.96 9.85
CA LEU A 143 -23.22 2.17 10.39
C LEU A 143 -22.29 2.86 9.39
N GLY A 144 -22.34 2.47 8.11
CA GLY A 144 -21.58 3.12 7.04
C GLY A 144 -20.12 2.67 6.92
N ILE A 145 -19.41 3.24 5.95
CA ILE A 145 -18.08 2.81 5.50
C ILE A 145 -17.00 3.11 6.56
N GLU A 146 -17.04 4.29 7.19
CA GLU A 146 -16.06 4.68 8.22
C GLU A 146 -16.08 3.71 9.39
N PHE A 147 -17.28 3.37 9.88
CA PHE A 147 -17.41 2.40 10.96
C PHE A 147 -16.99 0.97 10.56
N ASN A 148 -17.15 0.59 9.29
CA ASN A 148 -16.61 -0.68 8.80
C ASN A 148 -15.09 -0.71 8.88
N ARG A 149 -14.41 0.41 8.60
CA ARG A 149 -12.96 0.52 8.77
C ARG A 149 -12.56 0.33 10.24
N ASP A 150 -13.26 1.00 11.16
CA ASP A 150 -13.00 0.88 12.59
C ASP A 150 -13.21 -0.55 13.10
N LEU A 151 -14.27 -1.23 12.67
CA LEU A 151 -14.50 -2.65 13.02
C LEU A 151 -13.39 -3.57 12.51
N LYS A 152 -12.96 -3.38 11.26
CA LYS A 152 -11.86 -4.11 10.65
C LYS A 152 -10.55 -3.86 11.41
N ASP A 153 -10.28 -2.61 11.80
CA ASP A 153 -9.12 -2.26 12.62
C ASP A 153 -9.19 -2.88 14.01
N CYS A 154 -10.33 -2.83 14.70
CA CYS A 154 -10.53 -3.47 16.01
C CYS A 154 -10.23 -4.98 15.94
N LEU A 155 -10.68 -5.69 14.89
CA LEU A 155 -10.32 -7.10 14.70
C LEU A 155 -8.81 -7.27 14.51
N TYR A 156 -8.21 -6.46 13.63
CA TYR A 156 -6.79 -6.51 13.37
C TYR A 156 -5.96 -6.25 14.64
N GLN A 157 -6.32 -5.29 15.50
CA GLN A 157 -5.58 -5.00 16.73
C GLN A 157 -5.62 -6.17 17.72
N ILE A 158 -6.76 -6.88 17.83
CA ILE A 158 -6.87 -8.10 18.62
C ILE A 158 -5.88 -9.15 18.09
N MET A 159 -5.90 -9.39 16.77
CA MET A 159 -5.05 -10.40 16.15
C MET A 159 -3.57 -10.03 16.17
N LYS A 160 -3.24 -8.75 15.99
CA LYS A 160 -1.86 -8.23 16.03
C LYS A 160 -1.26 -8.36 17.43
N THR A 161 -2.06 -8.14 18.47
CA THR A 161 -1.61 -8.21 19.87
C THR A 161 -1.23 -9.64 20.29
N ASP A 162 -1.97 -10.65 19.80
CA ASP A 162 -1.71 -12.08 20.06
C ASP A 162 -1.40 -12.83 18.76
N LYS A 163 -0.49 -12.25 17.96
CA LYS A 163 -0.22 -12.69 16.57
C LYS A 163 0.20 -14.14 16.48
N GLU A 164 1.08 -14.60 17.36
CA GLU A 164 1.54 -15.99 17.37
C GLU A 164 0.36 -16.96 17.60
N TYR A 165 -0.51 -16.65 18.57
CA TYR A 165 -1.70 -17.43 18.84
C TYR A 165 -2.63 -17.51 17.62
N PHE A 166 -2.94 -16.39 16.99
CA PHE A 166 -3.84 -16.37 15.82
C PHE A 166 -3.22 -17.01 14.59
N THR A 167 -1.90 -16.87 14.38
CA THR A 167 -1.18 -17.55 13.30
C THR A 167 -1.26 -19.07 13.47
N ASN A 168 -1.02 -19.57 14.69
CA ASN A 168 -1.18 -20.99 14.99
C ASN A 168 -2.63 -21.46 14.82
N LEU A 169 -3.60 -20.61 15.18
CA LEU A 169 -5.02 -20.89 14.98
C LEU A 169 -5.39 -20.94 13.49
N PHE A 170 -4.81 -20.07 12.66
CA PHE A 170 -4.99 -20.07 11.20
C PHE A 170 -4.51 -21.38 10.59
N VAL A 171 -3.31 -21.82 10.93
CA VAL A 171 -2.76 -23.10 10.48
C VAL A 171 -3.63 -24.27 10.95
N LEU A 172 -4.01 -24.28 12.24
CA LEU A 172 -4.84 -25.34 12.82
C LEU A 172 -6.20 -25.48 12.12
N LEU A 173 -6.79 -24.37 11.70
CA LEU A 173 -8.12 -24.34 11.11
C LEU A 173 -8.13 -24.33 9.58
N GLY A 174 -6.96 -24.29 8.94
CA GLY A 174 -6.82 -24.23 7.49
C GLY A 174 -7.21 -22.88 6.87
N TYR A 175 -7.06 -21.78 7.62
CA TYR A 175 -7.40 -20.43 7.15
C TYR A 175 -6.65 -20.07 5.85
N PRO A 176 -7.28 -19.38 4.88
CA PRO A 176 -8.65 -18.83 4.89
C PRO A 176 -9.75 -19.82 4.47
N ASN A 177 -9.44 -21.11 4.29
CA ASN A 177 -10.42 -22.17 4.04
C ASN A 177 -10.80 -22.88 5.35
N VAL A 178 -11.48 -22.15 6.23
CA VAL A 178 -11.60 -22.50 7.65
C VAL A 178 -12.50 -23.71 7.85
N ASN A 179 -11.90 -24.82 8.29
CA ASN A 179 -12.59 -26.09 8.55
C ASN A 179 -13.58 -26.03 9.73
N ASN A 180 -13.40 -25.09 10.66
CA ASN A 180 -14.32 -24.84 11.78
C ASN A 180 -14.49 -23.34 12.06
N PRO A 181 -15.33 -22.62 11.27
CA PRO A 181 -15.53 -21.18 11.41
C PRO A 181 -16.06 -20.78 12.79
N LYS A 182 -16.89 -21.62 13.40
CA LYS A 182 -17.44 -21.38 14.74
C LYS A 182 -16.35 -21.34 15.80
N LEU A 183 -15.34 -22.21 15.71
CA LEU A 183 -14.21 -22.21 16.63
C LEU A 183 -13.38 -20.94 16.47
N LEU A 184 -13.04 -20.53 15.24
CA LEU A 184 -12.33 -19.28 14.97
C LEU A 184 -13.06 -18.08 15.60
N ILE A 185 -14.36 -17.93 15.31
CA ILE A 185 -15.18 -16.84 15.85
C ILE A 185 -15.21 -16.87 17.38
N ASN A 186 -15.42 -18.04 17.98
CA ASN A 186 -15.44 -18.16 19.45
C ASN A 186 -14.11 -17.74 20.07
N LYS A 187 -12.97 -18.08 19.45
CA LYS A 187 -11.64 -17.64 19.93
C LYS A 187 -11.44 -16.13 19.86
N ILE A 188 -11.96 -15.49 18.80
CA ILE A 188 -11.97 -14.03 18.71
C ILE A 188 -12.87 -13.42 19.81
N ILE A 189 -14.07 -13.98 20.03
CA ILE A 189 -14.99 -13.50 21.09
C ILE A 189 -14.38 -13.68 22.49
N GLU A 190 -13.68 -14.80 22.75
CA GLU A 190 -12.95 -15.03 24.01
C GLU A 190 -11.94 -13.90 24.25
N LYS A 191 -11.14 -13.54 23.24
CA LYS A 191 -10.19 -12.42 23.32
C LYS A 191 -10.88 -11.07 23.55
N ILE A 192 -12.01 -10.82 22.89
CA ILE A 192 -12.80 -9.60 23.15
C ILE A 192 -13.28 -9.56 24.61
N ASN A 193 -13.74 -10.69 25.17
CA ASN A 193 -14.20 -10.74 26.56
C ASN A 193 -13.06 -10.55 27.56
N GLU A 194 -11.83 -10.95 27.23
CA GLU A 194 -10.64 -10.67 28.03
C GLU A 194 -10.32 -9.15 28.08
N ILE A 195 -10.50 -8.46 26.94
CA ILE A 195 -10.19 -7.03 26.80
C ILE A 195 -11.31 -6.14 27.38
N THR A 196 -12.57 -6.45 27.06
CA THR A 196 -13.75 -5.66 27.48
C THR A 196 -14.87 -6.55 28.03
N PRO A 197 -14.70 -7.09 29.25
CA PRO A 197 -15.67 -8.03 29.83
C PRO A 197 -17.07 -7.41 29.99
N TYR A 198 -17.13 -6.12 30.34
CA TYR A 198 -18.39 -5.40 30.60
C TYR A 198 -18.96 -4.68 29.38
N GLY A 199 -18.26 -4.69 28.23
CA GLY A 199 -18.71 -4.02 27.01
C GLY A 199 -18.56 -2.49 27.03
N ASP A 200 -17.57 -2.00 27.77
CA ASP A 200 -17.30 -0.55 27.90
C ASP A 200 -16.69 0.04 26.62
N ASP A 201 -16.07 -0.80 25.78
CA ASP A 201 -15.55 -0.40 24.47
C ASP A 201 -16.61 -0.66 23.40
N PHE A 202 -17.11 0.42 22.79
CA PHE A 202 -18.18 0.35 21.81
C PHE A 202 -17.81 -0.46 20.56
N CYS A 203 -16.60 -0.28 20.02
CA CYS A 203 -16.18 -0.96 18.79
C CYS A 203 -16.08 -2.47 19.02
N LEU A 204 -15.40 -2.86 20.10
CA LEU A 204 -15.23 -4.24 20.50
C LEU A 204 -16.57 -4.89 20.87
N GLU A 205 -17.46 -4.16 21.53
CA GLU A 205 -18.80 -4.65 21.82
C GLU A 205 -19.60 -4.90 20.54
N TYR A 206 -19.55 -3.96 19.60
CA TYR A 206 -20.25 -4.11 18.33
C TYR A 206 -19.69 -5.29 17.52
N LEU A 207 -18.36 -5.40 17.44
CA LEU A 207 -17.68 -6.53 16.80
C LEU A 207 -18.10 -7.86 17.46
N ARG A 208 -18.17 -7.92 18.79
CA ARG A 208 -18.64 -9.09 19.53
C ARG A 208 -20.06 -9.50 19.13
N GLN A 209 -20.96 -8.54 18.94
CA GLN A 209 -22.33 -8.82 18.52
C GLN A 209 -22.43 -9.26 17.05
N ILE A 210 -21.66 -8.66 16.14
CA ILE A 210 -21.56 -9.13 14.75
C ILE A 210 -21.08 -10.58 14.72
N LEU A 211 -20.01 -10.89 15.44
CA LEU A 211 -19.41 -12.22 15.49
C LEU A 211 -20.41 -13.26 16.04
N LYS A 212 -21.15 -12.94 17.10
CA LYS A 212 -22.22 -13.80 17.63
C LYS A 212 -23.33 -14.07 16.60
N SER A 213 -23.65 -13.07 15.77
CA SER A 213 -24.61 -13.22 14.68
C SER A 213 -24.04 -14.08 13.55
N ALA A 214 -22.78 -13.85 13.17
CA ALA A 214 -22.08 -14.54 12.09
C ALA A 214 -21.98 -16.06 12.30
N ILE A 215 -21.86 -16.53 13.56
CA ILE A 215 -21.92 -17.96 13.90
C ILE A 215 -23.17 -18.63 13.32
N ARG A 216 -24.27 -17.89 13.19
CA ARG A 216 -25.57 -18.41 12.75
C ARG A 216 -25.76 -18.37 11.23
N SER A 217 -25.02 -17.52 10.51
CA SER A 217 -25.33 -17.18 9.11
C SER A 217 -24.45 -17.84 8.06
N LYS A 218 -23.48 -18.70 8.44
CA LYS A 218 -22.33 -19.11 7.61
C LYS A 218 -21.49 -17.90 7.18
N LEU A 219 -20.18 -18.08 7.04
CA LEU A 219 -19.25 -17.03 6.61
C LEU A 219 -18.72 -17.39 5.22
N PRO A 220 -19.32 -16.86 4.13
CA PRO A 220 -18.94 -17.23 2.77
C PRO A 220 -17.46 -16.99 2.45
N LEU A 221 -16.86 -15.99 3.11
CA LEU A 221 -15.47 -15.56 2.88
C LEU A 221 -14.43 -16.50 3.52
N LEU A 222 -14.88 -17.56 4.22
CA LEU A 222 -14.03 -18.56 4.86
C LEU A 222 -14.11 -19.95 4.19
N GLU A 223 -14.81 -20.08 3.07
CA GLU A 223 -15.03 -21.35 2.37
C GLU A 223 -14.58 -21.26 0.91
N ASN A 224 -14.11 -22.37 0.33
CA ASN A 224 -13.64 -22.47 -1.06
C ASN A 224 -12.37 -21.67 -1.38
N ASN A 225 -11.57 -21.37 -0.37
CA ASN A 225 -10.24 -20.79 -0.54
C ASN A 225 -9.16 -21.90 -0.57
N VAL A 226 -7.92 -21.53 -0.90
CA VAL A 226 -6.77 -22.43 -0.74
C VAL A 226 -6.21 -22.28 0.68
N GLU A 227 -6.12 -23.39 1.41
CA GLU A 227 -5.57 -23.43 2.76
C GLU A 227 -4.14 -22.85 2.81
N GLY A 228 -3.87 -21.97 3.78
CA GLY A 228 -2.57 -21.33 3.96
C GLY A 228 -2.26 -20.21 2.96
N GLU A 229 -3.10 -19.99 1.95
CA GLU A 229 -2.93 -18.91 0.97
C GLU A 229 -3.75 -17.69 1.39
N LEU A 230 -3.09 -16.77 2.10
CA LEU A 230 -3.73 -15.57 2.64
C LEU A 230 -3.97 -14.50 1.58
N ILE A 231 -3.01 -14.36 0.66
CA ILE A 231 -3.09 -13.52 -0.54
C ILE A 231 -2.47 -14.33 -1.66
N ASP A 232 -3.28 -14.70 -2.65
CA ASP A 232 -2.84 -15.48 -3.81
C ASP A 232 -1.99 -14.65 -4.76
N ASN A 233 -2.42 -13.41 -5.03
CA ASN A 233 -1.74 -12.44 -5.87
C ASN A 233 -2.22 -10.99 -5.56
N TYR A 234 -1.69 -9.99 -6.28
CA TYR A 234 -2.00 -8.57 -6.09
C TYR A 234 -2.78 -7.93 -7.24
N SER A 235 -3.44 -8.72 -8.11
CA SER A 235 -4.15 -8.24 -9.29
C SER A 235 -5.21 -7.18 -8.97
N ASP A 236 -5.86 -7.31 -7.82
CA ASP A 236 -6.87 -6.35 -7.36
C ASP A 236 -6.25 -4.97 -7.08
N LEU A 237 -5.00 -4.93 -6.60
CA LEU A 237 -4.27 -3.68 -6.38
C LEU A 237 -3.86 -3.01 -7.71
N TYR A 238 -3.49 -3.82 -8.71
CA TYR A 238 -3.23 -3.34 -10.06
C TYR A 238 -4.50 -2.82 -10.71
N ALA A 239 -5.59 -3.59 -10.66
CA ALA A 239 -6.89 -3.18 -11.15
C ALA A 239 -7.34 -1.88 -10.50
N GLN A 240 -7.20 -1.75 -9.16
CA GLN A 240 -7.48 -0.53 -8.42
C GLN A 240 -6.66 0.66 -8.88
N SER A 241 -5.38 0.47 -9.15
CA SER A 241 -4.51 1.53 -9.68
C SER A 241 -5.00 2.04 -11.04
N ILE A 242 -5.49 1.14 -11.89
CA ILE A 242 -5.98 1.43 -13.25
C ILE A 242 -7.37 2.08 -13.20
N TYR A 243 -8.35 1.43 -12.57
CA TYR A 243 -9.73 1.94 -12.60
C TYR A 243 -9.90 3.23 -11.80
N SER A 244 -8.99 3.55 -10.86
CA SER A 244 -9.04 4.80 -10.09
C SER A 244 -8.67 6.04 -10.92
N PHE A 245 -7.98 5.87 -12.05
CA PHE A 245 -7.61 6.95 -12.96
C PHE A 245 -7.98 6.60 -14.42
N PRO A 246 -9.27 6.41 -14.74
CA PRO A 246 -9.69 5.84 -16.02
C PRO A 246 -9.37 6.71 -17.25
N ASN A 247 -9.01 7.98 -17.04
CA ASN A 247 -8.62 8.93 -18.10
C ASN A 247 -7.10 9.04 -18.27
N SER A 248 -6.30 8.31 -17.48
CA SER A 248 -4.84 8.37 -17.51
C SER A 248 -4.24 7.24 -18.32
N HIS A 249 -2.97 7.40 -18.70
CA HIS A 249 -2.15 6.38 -19.33
C HIS A 249 -1.33 5.68 -18.24
N HIS A 250 -1.45 4.37 -18.13
CA HIS A 250 -0.73 3.58 -17.14
C HIS A 250 0.39 2.76 -17.79
N LYS A 251 1.58 2.81 -17.21
CA LYS A 251 2.72 2.02 -17.67
C LYS A 251 3.37 1.29 -16.51
N PHE A 252 3.31 -0.03 -16.53
CA PHE A 252 3.87 -0.90 -15.49
C PHE A 252 5.20 -1.51 -15.98
N ASP A 253 6.14 -1.75 -15.06
CA ASP A 253 7.22 -2.73 -15.32
C ASP A 253 6.62 -4.15 -15.40
N HIS A 254 7.32 -5.07 -16.06
CA HIS A 254 6.82 -6.42 -16.29
C HIS A 254 6.55 -7.19 -14.99
N GLU A 255 5.38 -7.82 -14.91
CA GLU A 255 5.03 -8.76 -13.83
C GLU A 255 4.42 -10.04 -14.44
N TYR A 256 5.02 -11.18 -14.10
CA TYR A 256 4.81 -12.45 -14.79
C TYR A 256 3.40 -13.05 -14.60
N ASN A 257 2.78 -12.84 -13.44
CA ASN A 257 1.45 -13.35 -13.11
C ASN A 257 0.35 -12.34 -13.45
N ILE A 258 0.60 -11.05 -13.20
CA ILE A 258 -0.40 -9.98 -13.35
C ILE A 258 -0.61 -9.60 -14.82
N GLU A 259 0.45 -9.54 -15.63
CA GLU A 259 0.32 -9.16 -17.05
C GLU A 259 -0.61 -10.13 -17.82
N PRO A 260 -0.45 -11.47 -17.74
CA PRO A 260 -1.40 -12.41 -18.34
C PRO A 260 -2.79 -12.33 -17.72
N PHE A 261 -2.90 -12.08 -16.41
CA PHE A 261 -4.19 -11.95 -15.74
C PHE A 261 -4.99 -10.75 -16.29
N LEU A 262 -4.37 -9.57 -16.40
CA LEU A 262 -5.01 -8.36 -16.92
C LEU A 262 -5.21 -8.38 -18.44
N ALA A 263 -4.41 -9.15 -19.17
CA ALA A 263 -4.68 -9.42 -20.59
C ALA A 263 -5.98 -10.23 -20.78
N ASN A 264 -6.24 -11.20 -19.90
CA ASN A 264 -7.47 -12.00 -19.92
C ASN A 264 -8.66 -11.30 -19.24
N ASN A 265 -8.40 -10.36 -18.34
CA ASN A 265 -9.40 -9.62 -17.57
C ASN A 265 -9.26 -8.10 -17.76
N PRO A 266 -9.45 -7.58 -18.98
CA PRO A 266 -9.25 -6.16 -19.27
C PRO A 266 -10.15 -5.26 -18.41
N ILE A 267 -9.61 -4.11 -18.02
CA ILE A 267 -10.26 -3.14 -17.13
C ILE A 267 -11.10 -2.15 -17.93
N TYR A 268 -12.43 -2.20 -17.75
CA TYR A 268 -13.36 -1.24 -18.35
C TYR A 268 -13.93 -0.32 -17.27
N VAL A 269 -14.08 0.97 -17.58
CA VAL A 269 -14.79 1.95 -16.76
C VAL A 269 -15.71 2.77 -17.66
N ASN A 270 -17.00 2.85 -17.32
CA ASN A 270 -18.06 3.42 -18.14
C ASN A 270 -18.03 2.88 -19.59
N ASP A 271 -17.96 1.55 -19.74
CA ASP A 271 -17.87 0.83 -21.01
C ASP A 271 -16.64 1.16 -21.89
N LYS A 272 -15.64 1.85 -21.34
CA LYS A 272 -14.38 2.17 -22.03
C LYS A 272 -13.22 1.40 -21.44
N LEU A 273 -12.42 0.80 -22.31
CA LEU A 273 -11.14 0.20 -21.93
C LEU A 273 -10.23 1.32 -21.41
N VAL A 274 -9.69 1.16 -20.20
CA VAL A 274 -8.68 2.07 -19.65
C VAL A 274 -7.33 1.80 -20.32
N ASP A 275 -6.54 2.84 -20.57
CA ASP A 275 -5.26 2.71 -21.27
C ASP A 275 -4.14 2.30 -20.30
N TYR A 276 -3.71 1.04 -20.40
CA TYR A 276 -2.58 0.52 -19.63
C TYR A 276 -1.70 -0.43 -20.46
N ILE A 277 -0.39 -0.38 -20.22
CA ILE A 277 0.61 -1.25 -20.85
C ILE A 277 1.66 -1.74 -19.85
N PHE A 278 2.35 -2.82 -20.22
CA PHE A 278 3.54 -3.33 -19.53
C PHE A 278 4.76 -3.13 -20.46
N ASP A 279 5.92 -2.74 -19.93
CA ASP A 279 7.14 -2.50 -20.71
C ASP A 279 8.41 -2.77 -19.89
N ASP A 280 9.53 -3.03 -20.56
CA ASP A 280 10.82 -3.32 -19.92
C ASP A 280 11.47 -2.03 -19.41
N SER A 281 11.68 -1.94 -18.10
CA SER A 281 12.37 -0.81 -17.45
C SER A 281 13.75 -0.52 -18.04
N LYS A 282 14.44 -1.47 -18.69
CA LYS A 282 15.70 -1.19 -19.43
C LYS A 282 15.53 -0.17 -20.56
N HIS A 283 14.32 -0.03 -21.09
CA HIS A 283 14.01 0.89 -22.19
C HIS A 283 13.20 2.11 -21.74
N SER A 284 12.82 2.18 -20.45
CA SER A 284 12.07 3.29 -19.88
C SER A 284 12.74 3.85 -18.63
N ARG A 285 13.39 5.02 -18.77
CA ARG A 285 13.95 5.75 -17.62
C ARG A 285 12.89 6.14 -16.59
N LEU A 286 11.64 6.36 -17.02
CA LEU A 286 10.53 6.72 -16.12
C LEU A 286 10.10 5.53 -15.26
N LEU A 287 10.06 4.31 -15.80
CA LEU A 287 9.88 3.09 -15.00
C LEU A 287 11.03 2.91 -13.99
N GLN A 288 12.27 3.18 -14.40
CA GLN A 288 13.41 3.14 -13.48
C GLN A 288 13.26 4.15 -12.33
N LEU A 289 12.72 5.35 -12.59
CA LEU A 289 12.42 6.32 -11.52
C LEU A 289 11.30 5.83 -10.59
N SER A 290 10.34 5.05 -11.09
CA SER A 290 9.33 4.40 -10.26
C SER A 290 9.94 3.40 -9.28
N ASP A 291 10.91 2.57 -9.68
CA ASP A 291 11.68 1.70 -8.75
C ASP A 291 12.35 2.53 -7.64
N LEU A 292 12.99 3.66 -8.01
CA LEU A 292 13.62 4.54 -7.02
C LEU A 292 12.60 5.08 -6.01
N THR A 293 11.44 5.52 -6.50
CA THR A 293 10.35 6.06 -5.67
C THR A 293 9.79 4.99 -4.74
N VAL A 294 9.43 3.81 -5.26
CA VAL A 294 8.88 2.70 -4.47
C VAL A 294 9.90 2.20 -3.44
N GLY A 295 11.18 2.15 -3.79
CA GLY A 295 12.25 1.82 -2.86
C GLY A 295 12.39 2.81 -1.69
N ILE A 296 12.22 4.11 -1.95
CA ILE A 296 12.18 5.15 -0.90
C ILE A 296 10.92 4.99 -0.04
N LEU A 297 9.75 4.84 -0.65
CA LEU A 297 8.47 4.63 0.04
C LEU A 297 8.52 3.41 0.95
N ARG A 298 9.13 2.31 0.49
CA ARG A 298 9.35 1.10 1.31
C ARG A 298 10.15 1.39 2.58
N HIS A 299 11.23 2.18 2.49
CA HIS A 299 12.03 2.53 3.66
C HIS A 299 11.25 3.46 4.60
N TRP A 300 10.53 4.44 4.03
CA TRP A 300 9.68 5.36 4.77
C TRP A 300 8.56 4.63 5.53
N MET A 301 7.79 3.77 4.86
CA MET A 301 6.75 2.96 5.50
C MET A 301 7.31 2.01 6.55
N SER A 302 8.45 1.37 6.29
CA SER A 302 9.11 0.53 7.31
C SER A 302 9.53 1.33 8.54
N PHE A 303 9.95 2.59 8.37
CA PHE A 303 10.24 3.49 9.48
C PHE A 303 8.98 3.82 10.29
N LEU A 304 7.85 4.09 9.64
CA LEU A 304 6.58 4.34 10.34
C LEU A 304 6.07 3.09 11.07
N GLU A 305 6.10 1.92 10.44
CA GLU A 305 5.60 0.67 11.04
C GLU A 305 6.40 0.31 12.31
N LYS A 306 7.74 0.42 12.26
CA LYS A 306 8.65 -0.03 13.33
C LYS A 306 8.70 0.90 14.55
N ASN A 307 8.20 2.12 14.45
CA ASN A 307 8.32 3.12 15.52
C ASN A 307 6.95 3.56 16.04
N SER A 308 6.84 3.80 17.34
CA SER A 308 5.67 4.49 17.91
C SER A 308 5.62 5.94 17.44
N GLU A 309 4.45 6.58 17.50
CA GLU A 309 4.28 8.01 17.17
C GLU A 309 5.25 8.90 17.98
N SER A 310 5.37 8.65 19.29
CA SER A 310 6.33 9.34 20.15
C SER A 310 7.77 9.17 19.67
N LYS A 311 8.16 7.94 19.29
CA LYS A 311 9.52 7.65 18.84
C LYS A 311 9.81 8.27 17.48
N ILE A 312 8.83 8.31 16.58
CA ILE A 312 8.93 9.02 15.30
C ILE A 312 9.21 10.49 15.56
N SER A 313 8.43 11.15 16.42
CA SER A 313 8.63 12.55 16.79
C SER A 313 10.03 12.81 17.37
N ASP A 314 10.50 11.96 18.29
CA ASP A 314 11.86 12.07 18.85
C ASP A 314 12.95 11.99 17.76
N ILE A 315 12.79 11.06 16.81
CA ILE A 315 13.73 10.87 15.71
C ILE A 315 13.73 12.12 14.80
N LEU A 316 12.55 12.60 14.40
CA LEU A 316 12.42 13.76 13.52
C LEU A 316 12.97 15.05 14.16
N ASN A 317 12.87 15.21 15.48
CA ASN A 317 13.47 16.33 16.23
C ASN A 317 15.00 16.23 16.37
N SER A 318 15.59 15.06 16.09
CA SER A 318 17.03 14.80 16.25
C SER A 318 17.80 14.69 14.94
N LEU A 319 17.15 15.04 13.82
CA LEU A 319 17.73 14.93 12.48
C LEU A 319 18.93 15.86 12.30
N SER A 320 19.91 15.42 11.52
CA SER A 320 20.92 16.35 10.99
C SER A 320 20.28 17.28 9.95
N SER A 321 20.87 18.46 9.73
CA SER A 321 20.35 19.43 8.75
C SER A 321 20.22 18.84 7.33
N ASN A 322 21.09 17.90 6.95
CA ASN A 322 21.00 17.22 5.66
C ASN A 322 19.80 16.26 5.59
N GLN A 323 19.59 15.45 6.65
CA GLN A 323 18.46 14.52 6.73
C GLN A 323 17.15 15.30 6.73
N GLU A 324 17.04 16.33 7.57
CA GLU A 324 15.87 17.19 7.67
C GLU A 324 15.52 17.82 6.32
N THR A 325 16.51 18.41 5.64
CA THR A 325 16.30 19.01 4.31
C THR A 325 15.74 18.01 3.30
N ASN A 326 16.27 16.78 3.27
CA ASN A 326 15.83 15.77 2.31
C ASN A 326 14.45 15.19 2.67
N ILE A 327 14.17 14.99 3.97
CA ILE A 327 12.86 14.53 4.43
C ILE A 327 11.79 15.59 4.15
N ARG A 328 12.07 16.88 4.42
CA ARG A 328 11.16 17.99 4.07
C ARG A 328 10.82 18.00 2.57
N LYS A 329 11.80 17.75 1.70
CA LYS A 329 11.56 17.66 0.25
C LYS A 329 10.65 16.50 -0.10
N LEU A 330 10.89 15.32 0.45
CA LEU A 330 10.01 14.17 0.25
C LEU A 330 8.57 14.47 0.72
N GLN A 331 8.44 15.01 1.94
CA GLN A 331 7.14 15.40 2.51
C GLN A 331 6.41 16.41 1.60
N GLN A 332 7.11 17.44 1.11
CA GLN A 332 6.51 18.44 0.24
C GLN A 332 6.09 17.85 -1.11
N VAL A 333 6.90 16.98 -1.73
CA VAL A 333 6.52 16.29 -2.97
C VAL A 333 5.27 15.42 -2.76
N MET A 334 5.21 14.67 -1.65
CA MET A 334 4.03 13.86 -1.32
C MET A 334 2.79 14.72 -1.08
N ASN A 335 2.90 15.82 -0.34
CA ASN A 335 1.80 16.74 -0.11
C ASN A 335 1.32 17.42 -1.41
N ASN A 336 2.25 17.85 -2.27
CA ASN A 336 1.92 18.41 -3.58
C ASN A 336 1.16 17.38 -4.44
N SER A 337 1.61 16.12 -4.42
CA SER A 337 0.93 15.02 -5.11
C SER A 337 -0.50 14.84 -4.61
N LEU A 338 -0.69 14.77 -3.28
CA LEU A 338 -2.03 14.62 -2.69
C LEU A 338 -2.93 15.84 -2.89
N SER A 339 -2.35 17.03 -3.09
CA SER A 339 -3.11 18.23 -3.45
C SER A 339 -3.61 18.20 -4.90
N GLU A 340 -2.86 17.58 -5.82
CA GLU A 340 -3.27 17.39 -7.21
C GLU A 340 -4.31 16.28 -7.34
N SER A 341 -4.11 15.16 -6.64
CA SER A 341 -5.07 14.06 -6.57
C SER A 341 -4.95 13.29 -5.27
N GLN A 342 -6.07 13.17 -4.55
CA GLN A 342 -6.16 12.31 -3.37
C GLN A 342 -6.00 10.83 -3.74
N GLY A 343 -6.27 10.47 -5.00
CA GLY A 343 -6.09 9.11 -5.51
C GLY A 343 -4.64 8.68 -5.66
N PHE A 344 -3.66 9.59 -5.50
CA PHE A 344 -2.24 9.23 -5.51
C PHE A 344 -1.78 8.49 -4.26
N LYS A 345 -2.62 8.37 -3.23
CA LYS A 345 -2.39 7.45 -2.12
C LYS A 345 -3.66 6.65 -1.85
N ILE A 346 -3.64 5.35 -2.14
CA ILE A 346 -4.70 4.42 -1.75
C ILE A 346 -4.09 3.30 -0.92
N GLY A 347 -4.59 3.10 0.31
CA GLY A 347 -3.98 2.21 1.28
C GLY A 347 -4.98 1.24 1.89
N SER A 348 -4.55 -0.01 2.04
CA SER A 348 -5.18 -0.98 2.96
C SER A 348 -4.23 -1.22 4.13
N GLY A 349 -4.62 -0.76 5.32
CA GLY A 349 -3.82 -0.87 6.52
C GLY A 349 -4.53 -0.32 7.76
N SER A 350 -3.91 -0.57 8.92
CA SER A 350 -4.47 -0.19 10.21
C SER A 350 -4.65 1.33 10.37
N ASN A 351 -5.65 1.73 11.17
CA ASN A 351 -5.90 3.13 11.50
C ASN A 351 -4.69 3.76 12.19
N THR A 352 -3.99 3.01 13.05
CA THR A 352 -2.73 3.46 13.68
C THR A 352 -1.66 3.80 12.64
N PHE A 353 -1.51 2.99 11.59
CA PHE A 353 -0.53 3.27 10.54
C PHE A 353 -0.93 4.48 9.70
N GLU A 354 -2.22 4.62 9.36
CA GLU A 354 -2.73 5.82 8.68
C GLU A 354 -2.47 7.11 9.46
N ASN A 355 -2.65 7.07 10.78
CA ASN A 355 -2.37 8.21 11.64
C ASN A 355 -0.89 8.59 11.57
N LYS A 356 0.03 7.62 11.64
CA LYS A 356 1.48 7.88 11.48
C LYS A 356 1.82 8.49 10.12
N VAL A 357 1.15 8.07 9.05
CA VAL A 357 1.30 8.67 7.72
C VAL A 357 0.84 10.13 7.74
N SER A 358 -0.35 10.40 8.30
CA SER A 358 -0.91 11.75 8.45
C SER A 358 -0.01 12.66 9.29
N ASP A 359 0.50 12.16 10.41
CA ASP A 359 1.40 12.87 11.30
C ASP A 359 2.71 13.21 10.59
N PHE A 360 3.28 12.26 9.82
CA PHE A 360 4.46 12.53 9.01
C PHE A 360 4.19 13.62 7.95
N LEU A 361 3.08 13.55 7.24
CA LEU A 361 2.74 14.51 6.18
C LEU A 361 2.46 15.93 6.71
N THR A 362 1.99 16.03 7.95
CA THR A 362 1.69 17.31 8.62
C THR A 362 2.79 17.78 9.58
N TYR A 363 3.84 16.98 9.76
CA TYR A 363 4.95 17.27 10.67
C TYR A 363 5.62 18.60 10.33
N LYS A 364 5.76 19.46 11.34
CA LYS A 364 6.47 20.73 11.22
C LYS A 364 7.91 20.52 11.68
N PHE A 365 8.76 20.22 10.71
CA PHE A 365 10.21 20.20 10.89
C PHE A 365 10.73 21.55 11.33
#